data_AF-A0A949XCN3-F1
#
_entry.id   AF-A0A949XCN3-F1
#
_cell.length_a   1.000
_cell.length_b   1.000
_cell.length_c   1.000
_cell.angle_alpha   90.00
_cell.angle_beta   90.00
_cell.angle_gamma   90.00
#
_symmetry.space_group_name_H-M   'P 1'
#
loop_
_entity.id
_entity.type
_entity.pdbx_description
1 polymer ?
#
loop_
_entity_poly.entity_id
_entity_poly.type
_entity_poly.pdbx_seq_one_letter_code
_entity_poly.pdbx_strand_id
1 'polypeptide(L)'
;MTYKRIIIGAGVIVVLFVAINLALHFGQKAHDRLNYNINQAYPADKPFVPGEVYASTLAAIMDHELNGGFGWRPNDFFLWGPHIMADNNANRQLGIIMAVRETMRVFKDHLTKISSNEYDDNLVTADTDFRNDATKWMLPSAERKYSDGVAHLRLYVAGLHQTPPQSSQLNQRNIELLRLFQGWTDLLGDAHAMLYQSRKPDGSPIYPWDDDDYFYHAQGYAHVMYYMMMAVKREYPQVQKTKPVLATLFDETIDPLGKAAMMKPLIVLNGSPDGIFANHRRNLDGYISEARQKMYSIREELQQ
;
A
#
# COMPACT_ATOMS: atom_id res chain seq x y z
N MET A 1 -28.19 -38.16 27.66
CA MET A 1 -27.00 -37.32 27.99
C MET A 1 -26.20 -36.91 26.76
N THR A 2 -26.11 -37.74 25.71
CA THR A 2 -25.29 -37.52 24.52
C THR A 2 -25.68 -36.27 23.71
N TYR A 3 -26.98 -36.01 23.54
CA TYR A 3 -27.48 -34.84 22.78
C TYR A 3 -27.13 -33.49 23.42
N LYS A 4 -27.24 -33.36 24.75
CA LYS A 4 -26.82 -32.14 25.49
C LYS A 4 -25.31 -31.90 25.35
N ARG A 5 -24.48 -32.95 25.38
CA ARG A 5 -23.02 -32.83 25.18
C ARG A 5 -22.67 -32.41 23.75
N ILE A 6 -23.41 -32.88 22.75
CA ILE A 6 -23.23 -32.48 21.35
C ILE A 6 -23.61 -31.00 21.14
N ILE A 7 -24.73 -30.54 21.71
CA ILE A 7 -25.14 -29.13 21.64
C ILE A 7 -24.13 -28.21 22.33
N ILE A 8 -23.67 -28.58 23.53
CA ILE A 8 -22.65 -27.81 24.25
C ILE A 8 -21.34 -27.77 23.44
N GLY A 9 -20.92 -28.92 22.87
CA GLY A 9 -19.74 -28.99 22.01
C GLY A 9 -19.84 -28.11 20.77
N ALA A 10 -20.98 -28.15 20.06
CA ALA A 10 -21.22 -27.29 18.90
C ALA A 10 -21.24 -25.80 19.29
N GLY A 11 -21.85 -25.44 20.43
CA GLY A 11 -21.86 -24.07 20.94
C GLY A 11 -20.45 -23.56 21.25
N VAL A 12 -19.60 -24.39 21.88
CA VAL A 12 -18.20 -24.04 22.15
C VAL A 12 -17.43 -23.81 20.85
N ILE A 13 -17.63 -24.64 19.82
CA ILE A 13 -16.97 -24.47 18.52
C ILE A 13 -17.39 -23.14 17.86
N VAL A 14 -18.67 -22.79 17.87
CA VAL A 14 -19.15 -21.52 17.31
C VAL A 14 -18.56 -20.33 18.06
N VAL A 15 -18.53 -20.39 19.40
CA VAL A 15 -17.94 -19.32 20.22
C VAL A 15 -16.44 -19.18 19.94
N LEU A 16 -15.70 -20.27 19.86
CA LEU A 16 -14.28 -20.26 19.52
C LEU A 16 -14.05 -19.69 18.11
N PHE A 17 -14.87 -20.10 17.14
CA PHE A 17 -14.78 -19.57 15.77
C PHE A 17 -14.98 -18.06 15.72
N VAL A 18 -16.03 -17.55 16.39
CA VAL A 18 -16.28 -16.09 16.47
C VAL A 18 -15.14 -15.38 17.20
N ALA A 19 -14.66 -15.93 18.32
CA ALA A 19 -13.57 -15.34 19.09
C ALA A 19 -12.27 -15.26 18.29
N ILE A 20 -11.93 -16.31 17.52
CA ILE A 20 -10.76 -16.34 16.65
C ILE A 20 -10.88 -15.28 15.54
N ASN A 21 -12.03 -15.19 14.87
CA ASN A 21 -12.24 -14.19 13.81
C ASN A 21 -12.16 -12.75 14.35
N LEU A 22 -12.72 -12.49 15.53
CA LEU A 22 -12.61 -11.17 16.17
C LEU A 22 -11.15 -10.87 16.56
N ALA A 23 -10.44 -11.84 17.15
CA ALA A 23 -9.03 -11.68 17.49
C ALA A 23 -8.16 -11.41 16.24
N LEU A 24 -8.40 -12.13 15.15
CA LEU A 24 -7.74 -11.91 13.87
C LEU A 24 -8.07 -10.52 13.31
N HIS A 25 -9.34 -10.12 13.30
CA HIS A 25 -9.75 -8.80 12.81
C HIS A 25 -9.06 -7.67 13.57
N PHE A 26 -9.09 -7.69 14.91
CA PHE A 26 -8.48 -6.63 15.72
C PHE A 26 -6.95 -6.69 15.68
N GLY A 27 -6.36 -7.88 15.61
CA GLY A 27 -4.92 -8.04 15.42
C GLY A 27 -4.48 -7.46 14.08
N GLN A 28 -5.19 -7.77 12.99
CA GLN A 28 -4.91 -7.21 11.66
C GLN A 28 -5.14 -5.70 11.63
N LYS A 29 -6.18 -5.18 12.29
CA LYS A 29 -6.41 -3.74 12.40
C LYS A 29 -5.26 -3.00 13.08
N ALA A 30 -4.62 -3.64 14.06
CA ALA A 30 -3.40 -3.12 14.66
C ALA A 30 -2.21 -3.23 13.70
N HIS A 31 -2.10 -4.34 12.97
CA HIS A 31 -1.07 -4.56 11.96
C HIS A 31 -1.15 -3.59 10.76
N ASP A 32 -2.34 -3.16 10.35
CA ASP A 32 -2.52 -2.21 9.25
C ASP A 32 -1.86 -0.84 9.53
N ARG A 33 -1.46 -0.58 10.77
CA ARG A 33 -0.65 0.57 11.15
C ARG A 33 0.82 0.24 11.03
N LEU A 34 1.50 0.95 10.13
CA LEU A 34 2.94 0.85 10.02
C LEU A 34 3.57 1.52 11.25
N ASN A 35 4.40 0.77 11.99
CA ASN A 35 5.15 1.30 13.13
C ASN A 35 6.40 2.12 12.68
N TYR A 36 6.27 2.86 11.59
CA TYR A 36 7.34 3.65 11.00
C TYR A 36 6.88 5.10 10.87
N ASN A 37 7.34 5.93 11.80
CA ASN A 37 7.08 7.36 11.77
C ASN A 37 8.26 8.09 11.12
N ILE A 38 8.04 8.63 9.92
CA ILE A 38 9.05 9.37 9.16
C ILE A 38 9.66 10.51 9.98
N ASN A 39 8.86 11.21 10.80
CA ASN A 39 9.35 12.32 11.61
C ASN A 39 10.27 11.86 12.75
N GLN A 40 10.14 10.61 13.20
CA GLN A 40 11.05 10.02 14.19
C GLN A 40 12.30 9.45 13.54
N ALA A 41 12.18 8.82 12.37
CA ALA A 41 13.31 8.26 11.63
C ALA A 41 14.22 9.35 11.02
N TYR A 42 13.63 10.46 10.59
CA TYR A 42 14.28 11.60 9.96
C TYR A 42 13.83 12.92 10.61
N PRO A 43 14.25 13.18 11.87
CA PRO A 43 13.89 14.41 12.57
C PRO A 43 14.45 15.65 11.84
N ALA A 44 13.90 16.83 12.14
CA ALA A 44 14.16 18.07 11.40
C ALA A 44 15.65 18.47 11.32
N ASP A 45 16.43 18.04 12.32
CA ASP A 45 17.84 18.31 12.54
C ASP A 45 18.79 17.27 11.91
N LYS A 46 18.28 16.11 11.48
CA LYS A 46 19.10 15.08 10.84
C LYS A 46 19.25 15.35 9.34
N PRO A 47 20.47 15.60 8.83
CA PRO A 47 20.70 15.67 7.39
C PRO A 47 20.45 14.29 6.78
N PHE A 48 19.78 14.27 5.63
CA PHE A 48 19.55 13.06 4.83
C PHE A 48 19.95 13.35 3.38
N VAL A 49 20.29 12.30 2.64
CA VAL A 49 20.61 12.41 1.22
C VAL A 49 19.31 12.22 0.41
N PRO A 50 19.01 13.05 -0.61
CA PRO A 50 17.83 12.85 -1.44
C PRO A 50 17.78 11.43 -2.02
N GLY A 51 16.68 10.73 -1.76
CA GLY A 51 16.43 9.33 -2.10
C GLY A 51 16.36 8.43 -0.87
N GLU A 52 16.97 8.84 0.25
CA GLU A 52 17.07 8.04 1.47
C GLU A 52 15.72 7.86 2.17
N VAL A 53 14.95 8.94 2.38
CA VAL A 53 13.64 8.85 3.07
C VAL A 53 12.66 8.08 2.20
N TYR A 54 12.69 8.32 0.89
CA TYR A 54 11.82 7.65 -0.07
C TYR A 54 12.07 6.14 -0.11
N ALA A 55 13.32 5.72 -0.33
CA ALA A 55 13.69 4.31 -0.40
C ALA A 55 13.48 3.60 0.95
N SER A 56 13.81 4.25 2.07
CA SER A 56 13.61 3.68 3.41
C SER A 56 12.13 3.48 3.74
N THR A 57 11.27 4.41 3.32
CA THR A 57 9.81 4.28 3.55
C THR A 57 9.23 3.16 2.71
N LEU A 58 9.61 3.06 1.44
CA LEU A 58 9.18 1.97 0.55
C LEU A 58 9.63 0.60 1.10
N ALA A 59 10.88 0.53 1.57
CA ALA A 59 11.42 -0.66 2.22
C ALA A 59 10.66 -1.00 3.50
N ALA A 60 10.33 0.00 4.35
CA ALA A 60 9.60 -0.21 5.59
C ALA A 60 8.19 -0.77 5.37
N ILE A 61 7.47 -0.30 4.33
CA ILE A 61 6.14 -0.81 3.97
C ILE A 61 6.21 -2.30 3.66
N MET A 62 7.12 -2.70 2.76
CA MET A 62 7.26 -4.11 2.37
C MET A 62 7.83 -4.98 3.50
N ASP A 63 8.82 -4.48 4.24
CA ASP A 63 9.42 -5.19 5.38
C ASP A 63 8.37 -5.49 6.46
N HIS A 64 7.46 -4.55 6.71
CA HIS A 64 6.36 -4.74 7.66
C HIS A 64 5.36 -5.80 7.19
N GLU A 65 5.02 -5.85 5.90
CA GLU A 65 4.12 -6.89 5.37
C GLU A 65 4.76 -8.28 5.33
N LEU A 66 6.09 -8.37 5.20
CA LEU A 66 6.83 -9.64 5.18
C LEU A 66 7.17 -10.16 6.57
N ASN A 67 7.72 -9.30 7.43
CA ASN A 67 8.23 -9.66 8.76
C ASN A 67 7.24 -9.33 9.89
N GLY A 68 6.10 -8.71 9.58
CA GLY A 68 5.04 -8.42 10.53
C GLY A 68 4.34 -9.69 11.03
N GLY A 69 3.61 -9.57 12.14
CA GLY A 69 2.98 -10.71 12.82
C GLY A 69 1.97 -11.49 11.98
N PHE A 70 1.54 -10.94 10.83
CA PHE A 70 0.66 -11.64 9.90
C PHE A 70 1.34 -12.16 8.64
N GLY A 71 2.58 -11.79 8.29
CA GLY A 71 3.31 -12.31 7.12
C GLY A 71 2.61 -12.11 5.76
N TRP A 72 3.19 -12.67 4.69
CA TRP A 72 2.65 -12.55 3.32
C TRP A 72 1.64 -13.66 2.99
N ARG A 73 0.36 -13.32 2.93
CA ARG A 73 -0.75 -14.26 2.81
C ARG A 73 -1.16 -14.72 1.41
N PRO A 74 -0.96 -13.95 0.31
CA PRO A 74 -1.38 -14.38 -1.02
C PRO A 74 -0.82 -15.73 -1.47
N ASN A 75 0.21 -16.21 -0.78
CA ASN A 75 0.95 -17.40 -1.11
C ASN A 75 0.84 -18.54 -0.06
N ASP A 76 0.04 -18.35 1.01
CA ASP A 76 -0.01 -19.28 2.14
C ASP A 76 -0.96 -20.49 1.95
N PHE A 77 -0.63 -21.60 2.61
CA PHE A 77 -1.31 -22.90 2.49
C PHE A 77 -2.80 -22.86 2.88
N PHE A 78 -3.64 -23.65 2.21
CA PHE A 78 -5.10 -23.52 2.16
C PHE A 78 -5.86 -23.44 3.50
N LEU A 79 -5.36 -24.07 4.58
CA LEU A 79 -6.00 -24.04 5.91
C LEU A 79 -5.89 -22.68 6.63
N TRP A 80 -4.87 -21.89 6.27
CA TRP A 80 -4.63 -20.52 6.75
C TRP A 80 -4.51 -19.53 5.57
N GLY A 81 -4.97 -19.94 4.39
CA GLY A 81 -4.83 -19.21 3.14
C GLY A 81 -6.00 -18.25 2.86
N PRO A 82 -5.93 -17.52 1.73
CA PRO A 82 -6.93 -16.51 1.35
C PRO A 82 -8.37 -17.04 1.40
N HIS A 83 -8.60 -18.29 1.01
CA HIS A 83 -9.94 -18.86 0.79
C HIS A 83 -10.78 -19.18 2.05
N ILE A 84 -10.24 -19.09 3.28
CA ILE A 84 -11.00 -19.51 4.50
C ILE A 84 -10.97 -18.46 5.62
N MET A 85 -9.82 -17.83 5.92
CA MET A 85 -9.70 -16.94 7.10
C MET A 85 -8.90 -15.65 6.86
N ALA A 86 -8.11 -15.54 5.79
CA ALA A 86 -7.16 -14.45 5.58
C ALA A 86 -7.37 -13.65 4.28
N ASP A 87 -8.52 -13.81 3.62
CA ASP A 87 -8.81 -13.22 2.29
C ASP A 87 -8.58 -11.71 2.26
N ASN A 88 -9.18 -11.02 3.23
CA ASN A 88 -9.08 -9.58 3.40
C ASN A 88 -7.64 -9.07 3.46
N ASN A 89 -6.76 -9.78 4.18
CA ASN A 89 -5.37 -9.37 4.26
C ASN A 89 -4.61 -9.69 2.96
N ALA A 90 -4.91 -10.82 2.31
CA ALA A 90 -4.31 -11.18 1.05
C ALA A 90 -4.66 -10.15 -0.05
N ASN A 91 -5.93 -9.78 -0.20
CA ASN A 91 -6.37 -8.78 -1.16
C ASN A 91 -5.78 -7.38 -0.86
N ARG A 92 -5.67 -7.02 0.42
CA ARG A 92 -4.94 -5.80 0.83
C ARG A 92 -3.47 -5.85 0.40
N GLN A 93 -2.78 -6.96 0.61
CA GLN A 93 -1.38 -7.15 0.24
C GLN A 93 -1.18 -7.14 -1.29
N LEU A 94 -2.12 -7.69 -2.06
CA LEU A 94 -2.14 -7.58 -3.52
C LEU A 94 -2.28 -6.12 -4.00
N GLY A 95 -3.12 -5.34 -3.32
CA GLY A 95 -3.17 -3.89 -3.51
C GLY A 95 -1.83 -3.22 -3.23
N ILE A 96 -1.24 -3.50 -2.06
CA ILE A 96 0.05 -2.93 -1.64
C ILE A 96 1.14 -3.19 -2.67
N ILE A 97 1.34 -4.44 -3.11
CA ILE A 97 2.44 -4.75 -4.04
C ILE A 97 2.26 -4.08 -5.40
N MET A 98 1.02 -3.91 -5.88
CA MET A 98 0.75 -3.18 -7.13
C MET A 98 1.13 -1.70 -7.00
N ALA A 99 0.77 -1.05 -5.89
CA ALA A 99 1.16 0.33 -5.64
C ALA A 99 2.67 0.47 -5.40
N VAL A 100 3.32 -0.49 -4.74
CA VAL A 100 4.78 -0.55 -4.57
C VAL A 100 5.48 -0.69 -5.91
N ARG A 101 5.02 -1.57 -6.80
CA ARG A 101 5.59 -1.76 -8.15
C ARG A 101 5.52 -0.48 -8.97
N GLU A 102 4.38 0.20 -8.95
CA GLU A 102 4.22 1.47 -9.67
C GLU A 102 5.16 2.55 -9.10
N THR A 103 5.18 2.68 -7.77
CA THR A 103 6.03 3.62 -7.04
C THR A 103 7.51 3.35 -7.29
N MET A 104 7.91 2.07 -7.34
CA MET A 104 9.27 1.62 -7.62
C MET A 104 9.66 1.86 -9.08
N ARG A 105 8.75 1.58 -10.03
CA ARG A 105 8.95 1.88 -11.45
C ARG A 105 9.26 3.35 -11.65
N VAL A 106 8.44 4.24 -11.11
CA VAL A 106 8.66 5.69 -11.23
C VAL A 106 9.94 6.12 -10.51
N PHE A 107 10.22 5.54 -9.34
CA PHE A 107 11.45 5.84 -8.60
C PHE A 107 12.69 5.55 -9.43
N LYS A 108 12.77 4.36 -10.04
CA LYS A 108 13.87 3.94 -10.93
C LYS A 108 13.91 4.72 -12.24
N ASP A 109 12.77 4.86 -12.92
CA ASP A 109 12.74 5.33 -14.31
C ASP A 109 12.73 6.85 -14.45
N HIS A 110 12.34 7.57 -13.40
CA HIS A 110 12.17 9.02 -13.43
C HIS A 110 12.89 9.73 -12.27
N LEU A 111 12.70 9.27 -11.03
CA LEU A 111 13.19 10.02 -9.87
C LEU A 111 14.70 9.92 -9.69
N THR A 112 15.34 8.79 -9.96
CA THR A 112 16.79 8.58 -9.70
C THR A 112 17.61 8.41 -10.98
N LYS A 113 17.00 8.60 -12.15
CA LYS A 113 17.61 8.38 -13.45
C LYS A 113 18.70 9.43 -13.74
N ILE A 114 19.94 8.98 -13.95
CA ILE A 114 21.10 9.83 -14.27
C ILE A 114 21.10 10.23 -15.75
N SER A 115 20.95 9.26 -16.65
CA SER A 115 20.97 9.46 -18.10
C SER A 115 20.02 8.48 -18.81
N SER A 116 19.82 8.59 -20.13
CA SER A 116 18.87 7.76 -20.88
C SER A 116 19.05 6.25 -20.67
N ASN A 117 20.29 5.81 -20.47
CA ASN A 117 20.68 4.39 -20.39
C ASN A 117 21.34 3.99 -19.06
N GLU A 118 21.40 4.90 -18.09
CA GLU A 118 22.09 4.66 -16.82
C GLU A 118 21.11 4.69 -15.65
N TYR A 119 21.03 3.57 -14.95
CA TYR A 119 20.17 3.33 -13.80
C TYR A 119 21.03 2.81 -12.65
N ASP A 120 20.54 2.98 -11.43
CA ASP A 120 21.15 2.34 -10.27
C ASP A 120 20.83 0.83 -10.28
N ASP A 121 21.88 0.00 -10.24
CA ASP A 121 21.77 -1.45 -10.32
C ASP A 121 20.93 -2.05 -9.18
N ASN A 122 21.00 -1.48 -7.96
CA ASN A 122 20.19 -1.94 -6.85
C ASN A 122 18.70 -1.65 -7.09
N LEU A 123 18.37 -0.49 -7.67
CA LEU A 123 16.98 -0.15 -7.98
C LEU A 123 16.43 -1.01 -9.14
N VAL A 124 17.25 -1.34 -10.13
CA VAL A 124 16.87 -2.27 -11.22
C VAL A 124 16.55 -3.66 -10.65
N THR A 125 17.40 -4.14 -9.74
CA THR A 125 17.21 -5.45 -9.11
C THR A 125 15.98 -5.46 -8.20
N ALA A 126 15.79 -4.41 -7.39
CA ALA A 126 14.61 -4.26 -6.53
C ALA A 126 13.29 -4.23 -7.33
N ASP A 127 13.22 -3.47 -8.42
CA ASP A 127 12.02 -3.45 -9.30
C ASP A 127 11.74 -4.84 -9.89
N THR A 128 12.78 -5.55 -10.31
CA THR A 128 12.64 -6.92 -10.85
C THR A 128 12.11 -7.88 -9.78
N ASP A 129 12.62 -7.80 -8.56
CA ASP A 129 12.22 -8.66 -7.46
C ASP A 129 10.78 -8.38 -7.00
N PHE A 130 10.35 -7.12 -6.92
CA PHE A 130 8.95 -6.76 -6.60
C PHE A 130 7.96 -7.17 -7.71
N ARG A 131 8.39 -7.25 -8.97
CA ARG A 131 7.55 -7.73 -10.09
C ARG A 131 7.34 -9.24 -10.08
N ASN A 132 8.02 -10.00 -9.23
CA ASN A 132 7.77 -11.42 -9.09
C ASN A 132 6.31 -11.69 -8.71
N ASP A 133 5.76 -12.79 -9.21
CA ASP A 133 4.37 -13.19 -8.99
C ASP A 133 4.06 -13.30 -7.49
N ALA A 134 3.01 -12.60 -7.06
CA ALA A 134 2.58 -12.51 -5.67
C ALA A 134 2.00 -13.83 -5.13
N THR A 135 1.55 -14.72 -6.03
CA THR A 135 0.83 -15.95 -5.71
C THR A 135 1.69 -17.21 -5.87
N LYS A 136 2.96 -17.07 -6.28
CA LYS A 136 3.85 -18.21 -6.52
C LYS A 136 4.42 -18.79 -5.23
N TRP A 137 3.99 -20.02 -4.95
CA TRP A 137 4.38 -20.76 -3.75
C TRP A 137 5.75 -21.42 -3.86
N MET A 138 6.10 -21.97 -5.03
CA MET A 138 7.31 -22.76 -5.19
C MET A 138 8.19 -22.25 -6.34
N LEU A 139 9.16 -21.42 -5.95
CA LEU A 139 10.39 -21.01 -6.64
C LEU A 139 10.28 -20.08 -7.89
N PRO A 140 10.83 -18.85 -7.82
CA PRO A 140 11.22 -18.13 -6.60
C PRO A 140 9.95 -17.72 -5.82
N SER A 141 9.91 -17.97 -4.50
CA SER A 141 8.75 -17.60 -3.67
C SER A 141 8.60 -16.08 -3.62
N ALA A 142 7.35 -15.61 -3.58
CA ALA A 142 7.03 -14.19 -3.48
C ALA A 142 7.75 -13.52 -2.31
N GLU A 143 7.68 -14.12 -1.12
CA GLU A 143 8.32 -13.61 0.10
C GLU A 143 9.82 -13.43 -0.03
N ARG A 144 10.52 -14.45 -0.56
CA ARG A 144 11.97 -14.39 -0.72
C ARG A 144 12.36 -13.26 -1.65
N LYS A 145 11.66 -13.15 -2.78
CA LYS A 145 11.91 -12.11 -3.77
C LYS A 145 11.64 -10.73 -3.20
N TYR A 146 10.53 -10.54 -2.51
CA TYR A 146 10.22 -9.24 -1.90
C TYR A 146 11.20 -8.87 -0.79
N SER A 147 11.68 -9.85 0.00
CA SER A 147 12.75 -9.62 0.97
C SER A 147 14.07 -9.24 0.30
N ASP A 148 14.43 -9.88 -0.81
CA ASP A 148 15.62 -9.53 -1.59
C ASP A 148 15.47 -8.10 -2.17
N GLY A 149 14.28 -7.73 -2.67
CA GLY A 149 13.98 -6.35 -3.12
C GLY A 149 14.10 -5.30 -2.00
N VAL A 150 13.63 -5.60 -0.79
CA VAL A 150 13.83 -4.75 0.40
C VAL A 150 15.33 -4.63 0.73
N ALA A 151 16.10 -5.70 0.63
CA ALA A 151 17.54 -5.67 0.85
C ALA A 151 18.24 -4.77 -0.17
N HIS A 152 17.86 -4.83 -1.45
CA HIS A 152 18.40 -3.94 -2.48
C HIS A 152 18.04 -2.47 -2.27
N LEU A 153 16.83 -2.14 -1.79
CA LEU A 153 16.51 -0.77 -1.38
C LEU A 153 17.41 -0.28 -0.23
N ARG A 154 17.72 -1.14 0.74
CA ARG A 154 18.66 -0.80 1.83
C ARG A 154 20.09 -0.64 1.32
N LEU A 155 20.52 -1.44 0.35
CA LEU A 155 21.83 -1.30 -0.31
C LEU A 155 21.93 0.01 -1.10
N TYR A 156 20.86 0.41 -1.79
CA TYR A 156 20.78 1.72 -2.44
C TYR A 156 20.99 2.86 -1.43
N VAL A 157 20.27 2.83 -0.29
CA VAL A 157 20.46 3.82 0.78
C VAL A 157 21.89 3.81 1.31
N ALA A 158 22.48 2.64 1.53
CA ALA A 158 23.88 2.55 1.94
C ALA A 158 24.85 3.12 0.88
N GLY A 159 24.56 2.92 -0.41
CA GLY A 159 25.32 3.45 -1.55
C GLY A 159 25.31 4.98 -1.65
N LEU A 160 24.24 5.64 -1.19
CA LEU A 160 24.14 7.10 -1.15
C LEU A 160 25.15 7.75 -0.18
N HIS A 161 25.52 7.04 0.88
CA HIS A 161 26.41 7.55 1.94
C HIS A 161 27.89 7.20 1.72
N GLN A 162 28.24 6.50 0.64
CA GLN A 162 29.63 6.16 0.32
C GLN A 162 30.40 7.34 -0.29
N THR A 163 31.73 7.28 -0.23
CA THR A 163 32.63 8.30 -0.82
C THR A 163 33.64 7.61 -1.77
N PRO A 164 33.49 7.72 -3.10
CA PRO A 164 32.42 8.41 -3.84
C PRO A 164 31.05 7.70 -3.71
N PRO A 165 29.93 8.42 -3.91
CA PRO A 165 28.60 7.81 -3.85
C PRO A 165 28.45 6.78 -4.98
N GLN A 166 28.02 5.57 -4.63
CA GLN A 166 27.76 4.49 -5.59
C GLN A 166 26.36 4.58 -6.18
N SER A 167 25.42 5.17 -5.44
CA SER A 167 24.02 5.27 -5.82
C SER A 167 23.63 6.68 -6.24
N SER A 168 22.68 6.77 -7.17
CA SER A 168 22.18 8.04 -7.68
C SER A 168 21.20 8.69 -6.71
N GLN A 169 21.39 9.97 -6.43
CA GLN A 169 20.47 10.74 -5.60
C GLN A 169 19.12 10.95 -6.32
N LEU A 170 18.06 11.06 -5.54
CA LEU A 170 16.75 11.43 -6.05
C LEU A 170 16.76 12.86 -6.60
N ASN A 171 16.20 13.00 -7.79
CA ASN A 171 16.05 14.24 -8.50
C ASN A 171 14.83 15.03 -7.97
N GLN A 172 15.08 16.24 -7.49
CA GLN A 172 14.04 17.09 -6.88
C GLN A 172 13.31 18.00 -7.88
N ARG A 173 13.40 17.74 -9.20
CA ARG A 173 12.69 18.51 -10.23
C ARG A 173 11.19 18.21 -10.24
N ASN A 174 10.38 19.24 -10.51
CA ASN A 174 8.92 19.14 -10.60
C ASN A 174 8.43 18.10 -11.63
N ILE A 175 9.12 17.96 -12.77
CA ILE A 175 8.71 17.05 -13.84
C ILE A 175 8.74 15.58 -13.40
N GLU A 176 9.69 15.20 -12.56
CA GLU A 176 9.81 13.82 -12.07
C GLU A 176 8.75 13.54 -11.00
N LEU A 177 8.51 14.52 -10.13
CA LEU A 177 7.42 14.44 -9.15
C LEU A 177 6.04 14.35 -9.82
N LEU A 178 5.86 15.04 -10.95
CA LEU A 178 4.63 14.95 -11.75
C LEU A 178 4.40 13.54 -12.31
N ARG A 179 5.46 12.82 -12.70
CA ARG A 179 5.37 11.41 -13.16
C ARG A 179 4.86 10.50 -12.04
N LEU A 180 5.29 10.72 -10.80
CA LEU A 180 4.83 9.97 -9.64
C LEU A 180 3.33 10.18 -9.41
N PHE A 181 2.89 11.44 -9.38
CA PHE A 181 1.48 11.73 -9.18
C PHE A 181 0.60 11.26 -10.34
N GLN A 182 1.10 11.25 -11.59
CA GLN A 182 0.38 10.63 -12.70
C GLN A 182 0.12 9.13 -12.41
N GLY A 183 1.17 8.35 -12.11
CA GLY A 183 1.03 6.93 -11.82
C GLY A 183 0.11 6.64 -10.63
N TRP A 184 0.20 7.43 -9.56
CA TRP A 184 -0.71 7.30 -8.41
C TRP A 184 -2.16 7.68 -8.76
N THR A 185 -2.39 8.75 -9.52
CA THR A 185 -3.76 9.11 -9.94
C THR A 185 -4.40 8.08 -10.86
N ASP A 186 -3.59 7.37 -11.66
CA ASP A 186 -4.06 6.29 -12.52
C ASP A 186 -4.46 5.07 -11.67
N LEU A 187 -3.62 4.65 -10.72
CA LEU A 187 -3.94 3.59 -9.77
C LEU A 187 -5.17 3.88 -8.91
N LEU A 188 -5.33 5.12 -8.41
CA LEU A 188 -6.54 5.51 -7.67
C LEU A 188 -7.77 5.57 -8.59
N GLY A 189 -7.58 5.81 -9.89
CA GLY A 189 -8.64 5.69 -10.89
C GLY A 189 -9.09 4.25 -11.10
N ASP A 190 -8.15 3.31 -11.13
CA ASP A 190 -8.45 1.88 -11.18
C ASP A 190 -9.18 1.43 -9.91
N ALA A 191 -8.72 1.86 -8.73
CA ALA A 191 -9.40 1.58 -7.46
C ALA A 191 -10.82 2.13 -7.44
N HIS A 192 -11.02 3.37 -7.91
CA HIS A 192 -12.36 3.94 -8.08
C HIS A 192 -13.24 3.03 -8.96
N ALA A 193 -12.76 2.62 -10.14
CA ALA A 193 -13.53 1.73 -11.02
C ALA A 193 -13.87 0.38 -10.34
N MET A 194 -12.90 -0.22 -9.64
CA MET A 194 -13.10 -1.47 -8.89
C MET A 194 -14.17 -1.33 -7.80
N LEU A 195 -14.27 -0.18 -7.13
CA LEU A 195 -15.23 0.02 -6.05
C LEU A 195 -16.68 0.23 -6.53
N TYR A 196 -16.90 0.63 -7.77
CA TYR A 196 -18.25 0.71 -8.38
C TYR A 196 -18.66 -0.56 -9.12
N GLN A 197 -17.69 -1.41 -9.44
CA GLN A 197 -17.95 -2.59 -10.25
C GLN A 197 -19.00 -3.48 -9.57
N SER A 198 -20.03 -3.85 -10.32
CA SER A 198 -21.10 -4.75 -9.85
C SER A 198 -21.03 -6.15 -10.46
N ARG A 199 -20.12 -6.35 -11.43
CA ARG A 199 -19.93 -7.61 -12.15
C ARG A 199 -18.45 -7.94 -12.29
N LYS A 200 -18.09 -9.19 -12.08
CA LYS A 200 -16.73 -9.69 -12.31
C LYS A 200 -16.38 -9.63 -13.82
N PRO A 201 -15.10 -9.79 -14.20
CA PRO A 201 -14.67 -9.78 -15.60
C PRO A 201 -15.34 -10.85 -16.48
N ASP A 202 -15.79 -11.95 -15.89
CA ASP A 202 -16.54 -13.03 -16.57
C ASP A 202 -18.03 -12.71 -16.78
N GLY A 203 -18.49 -11.53 -16.34
CA GLY A 203 -19.88 -11.08 -16.43
C GLY A 203 -20.79 -11.54 -15.30
N SER A 204 -20.33 -12.39 -14.38
CA SER A 204 -21.07 -12.81 -13.18
C SER A 204 -21.26 -11.64 -12.20
N PRO A 205 -22.34 -11.61 -11.41
CA PRO A 205 -22.50 -10.59 -10.37
C PRO A 205 -21.41 -10.76 -9.30
N ILE A 206 -20.97 -9.64 -8.72
CA ILE A 206 -20.15 -9.69 -7.50
C ILE A 206 -21.05 -10.11 -6.35
N TYR A 207 -20.68 -11.19 -5.67
CA TYR A 207 -21.46 -11.67 -4.55
C TYR A 207 -21.06 -10.94 -3.26
N PRO A 208 -21.93 -10.91 -2.23
CA PRO A 208 -21.65 -10.19 -0.98
C PRO A 208 -20.39 -10.63 -0.22
N TRP A 209 -19.87 -11.83 -0.52
CA TRP A 209 -18.64 -12.38 0.05
C TRP A 209 -17.40 -12.14 -0.81
N ASP A 210 -17.53 -11.49 -1.97
CA ASP A 210 -16.41 -11.03 -2.80
C ASP A 210 -16.30 -9.48 -2.76
N ASP A 211 -17.24 -8.78 -2.10
CA ASP A 211 -17.28 -7.33 -2.02
C ASP A 211 -16.10 -6.75 -1.22
N ASP A 212 -15.60 -7.53 -0.27
CA ASP A 212 -14.42 -7.25 0.54
C ASP A 212 -13.11 -7.31 -0.27
N ASP A 213 -12.99 -8.20 -1.26
CA ASP A 213 -11.78 -8.33 -2.07
C ASP A 213 -11.42 -7.00 -2.75
N TYR A 214 -12.38 -6.40 -3.46
CA TYR A 214 -12.20 -5.11 -4.13
C TYR A 214 -11.96 -3.98 -3.14
N PHE A 215 -12.62 -4.03 -1.98
CA PHE A 215 -12.45 -3.05 -0.91
C PHE A 215 -11.02 -3.06 -0.37
N TYR A 216 -10.51 -4.23 0.00
CA TYR A 216 -9.18 -4.37 0.59
C TYR A 216 -8.08 -4.13 -0.44
N HIS A 217 -8.28 -4.52 -1.70
CA HIS A 217 -7.33 -4.21 -2.78
C HIS A 217 -7.18 -2.70 -2.99
N ALA A 218 -8.30 -1.97 -3.07
CA ALA A 218 -8.30 -0.51 -3.18
C ALA A 218 -7.69 0.18 -1.93
N GLN A 219 -7.96 -0.35 -0.74
CA GLN A 219 -7.32 0.09 0.50
C GLN A 219 -5.79 -0.09 0.45
N GLY A 220 -5.29 -1.18 -0.13
CA GLY A 220 -3.86 -1.42 -0.29
C GLY A 220 -3.15 -0.32 -1.08
N TYR A 221 -3.79 0.22 -2.13
CA TYR A 221 -3.26 1.36 -2.88
C TYR A 221 -3.14 2.61 -1.99
N ALA A 222 -4.23 2.94 -1.29
CA ALA A 222 -4.27 4.09 -0.39
C ALA A 222 -3.23 3.98 0.73
N HIS A 223 -3.00 2.77 1.25
CA HIS A 223 -2.02 2.51 2.30
C HIS A 223 -0.59 2.86 1.86
N VAL A 224 -0.16 2.40 0.68
CA VAL A 224 1.17 2.72 0.16
C VAL A 224 1.30 4.22 -0.09
N MET A 225 0.32 4.81 -0.79
CA MET A 225 0.34 6.24 -1.13
C MET A 225 0.30 7.12 0.11
N TYR A 226 -0.36 6.72 1.19
CA TYR A 226 -0.39 7.46 2.45
C TYR A 226 1.03 7.64 3.03
N TYR A 227 1.77 6.54 3.21
CA TYR A 227 3.13 6.62 3.75
C TYR A 227 4.12 7.24 2.77
N MET A 228 3.97 6.93 1.47
CA MET A 228 4.84 7.51 0.45
C MET A 228 4.58 9.01 0.24
N MET A 229 3.34 9.50 0.40
CA MET A 229 3.06 10.94 0.35
C MET A 229 3.72 11.68 1.51
N MET A 230 3.71 11.10 2.72
CA MET A 230 4.47 11.65 3.85
C MET A 230 5.98 11.67 3.56
N ALA A 231 6.51 10.62 2.92
CA ALA A 231 7.92 10.57 2.52
C ALA A 231 8.24 11.63 1.47
N VAL A 232 7.42 11.79 0.43
CA VAL A 232 7.54 12.82 -0.61
C VAL A 232 7.49 14.22 0.01
N LYS A 233 6.56 14.48 0.93
CA LYS A 233 6.50 15.77 1.63
C LYS A 233 7.82 16.06 2.36
N ARG A 234 8.47 15.05 2.95
CA ARG A 234 9.76 15.21 3.61
C ARG A 234 10.91 15.41 2.60
N GLU A 235 10.87 14.70 1.48
CA GLU A 235 11.94 14.63 0.48
C GLU A 235 12.03 15.87 -0.43
N TYR A 236 10.94 16.61 -0.58
CA TYR A 236 10.86 17.79 -1.46
C TYR A 236 10.65 19.11 -0.69
N PRO A 237 11.53 19.49 0.25
CA PRO A 237 11.37 20.73 1.02
C PRO A 237 11.57 21.98 0.16
N GLN A 238 12.39 21.91 -0.89
CA GLN A 238 12.66 23.06 -1.77
C GLN A 238 11.44 23.41 -2.63
N VAL A 239 10.73 22.41 -3.15
CA VAL A 239 9.51 22.61 -3.94
C VAL A 239 8.44 23.30 -3.10
N GLN A 240 8.31 22.92 -1.82
CA GLN A 240 7.40 23.57 -0.87
C GLN A 240 7.82 25.00 -0.51
N LYS A 241 9.13 25.30 -0.43
CA LYS A 241 9.62 26.67 -0.22
C LYS A 241 9.31 27.57 -1.40
N THR A 242 9.47 27.07 -2.62
CA THR A 242 9.17 27.80 -3.85
C THR A 242 7.66 27.97 -4.04
N LYS A 243 6.87 26.94 -3.73
CA LYS A 243 5.40 26.94 -3.84
C LYS A 243 4.76 26.47 -2.53
N PRO A 244 4.52 27.39 -1.57
CA PRO A 244 3.97 27.03 -0.26
C PRO A 244 2.62 26.30 -0.32
N VAL A 245 1.82 26.53 -1.37
CA VAL A 245 0.54 25.84 -1.60
C VAL A 245 0.72 24.32 -1.66
N LEU A 246 1.84 23.83 -2.18
CA LEU A 246 2.11 22.39 -2.27
C LEU A 246 2.24 21.72 -0.89
N ALA A 247 2.72 22.44 0.12
CA ALA A 247 2.79 21.89 1.48
C ALA A 247 1.37 21.59 2.02
N THR A 248 0.43 22.50 1.79
CA THR A 248 -0.98 22.33 2.14
C THR A 248 -1.62 21.20 1.35
N LEU A 249 -1.42 21.16 0.03
CA LEU A 249 -1.98 20.10 -0.81
C LEU A 249 -1.47 18.70 -0.43
N PHE A 250 -0.19 18.57 -0.04
CA PHE A 250 0.33 17.32 0.49
C PHE A 250 -0.42 16.91 1.76
N ASP A 251 -0.58 17.81 2.74
CA ASP A 251 -1.31 17.53 3.97
C ASP A 251 -2.78 17.16 3.71
N GLU A 252 -3.44 17.92 2.85
CA GLU A 252 -4.81 17.65 2.45
C GLU A 252 -4.96 16.33 1.71
N THR A 253 -3.93 15.84 1.01
CA THR A 253 -3.96 14.53 0.35
C THR A 253 -3.67 13.39 1.33
N ILE A 254 -2.78 13.62 2.31
CA ILE A 254 -2.41 12.64 3.35
C ILE A 254 -3.63 12.24 4.20
N ASP A 255 -4.51 13.18 4.56
CA ASP A 255 -5.69 12.91 5.39
C ASP A 255 -6.67 11.87 4.80
N PRO A 256 -7.24 12.05 3.59
CA PRO A 256 -8.14 11.06 3.00
C PRO A 256 -7.45 9.74 2.70
N LEU A 257 -6.18 9.74 2.26
CA LEU A 257 -5.39 8.51 2.09
C LEU A 257 -5.26 7.74 3.41
N GLY A 258 -4.98 8.42 4.52
CA GLY A 258 -4.89 7.82 5.84
C GLY A 258 -6.23 7.24 6.31
N LYS A 259 -7.34 7.95 6.08
CA LYS A 259 -8.69 7.45 6.38
C LYS A 259 -9.02 6.19 5.58
N ALA A 260 -8.71 6.18 4.29
CA ALA A 260 -8.88 5.00 3.43
C ALA A 260 -8.00 3.82 3.87
N ALA A 261 -6.72 4.08 4.15
CA ALA A 261 -5.74 3.09 4.57
C ALA A 261 -6.07 2.38 5.89
N MET A 262 -6.79 3.07 6.79
CA MET A 262 -7.11 2.58 8.14
C MET A 262 -8.55 2.06 8.28
N MET A 263 -9.37 2.16 7.23
CA MET A 263 -10.77 1.75 7.26
C MET A 263 -10.90 0.22 7.30
N LYS A 264 -11.12 -0.37 8.47
CA LYS A 264 -11.33 -1.82 8.60
C LYS A 264 -12.67 -2.12 9.26
N PRO A 265 -13.79 -2.21 8.50
CA PRO A 265 -15.06 -2.64 9.06
C PRO A 265 -15.01 -4.13 9.42
N LEU A 266 -15.77 -4.56 10.42
CA LEU A 266 -15.86 -5.98 10.80
C LEU A 266 -16.40 -6.85 9.66
N ILE A 267 -17.36 -6.30 8.92
CA ILE A 267 -17.98 -6.93 7.75
C ILE A 267 -18.05 -5.83 6.68
N VAL A 268 -17.51 -6.09 5.50
CA VAL A 268 -17.68 -5.20 4.35
C VAL A 268 -19.09 -5.41 3.84
N LEU A 269 -19.80 -4.30 3.63
CA LEU A 269 -21.19 -4.30 3.20
C LEU A 269 -21.30 -3.40 1.98
N ASN A 270 -22.12 -3.85 1.03
CA ASN A 270 -22.46 -3.10 -0.17
C ASN A 270 -23.95 -2.76 -0.15
N GLY A 271 -24.34 -1.93 0.83
CA GLY A 271 -25.72 -1.47 0.97
C GLY A 271 -26.16 -0.60 -0.21
N SER A 272 -27.46 -0.65 -0.54
CA SER A 272 -28.05 0.28 -1.51
C SER A 272 -28.00 1.72 -1.00
N PRO A 273 -27.97 2.75 -1.88
CA PRO A 273 -27.96 4.16 -1.48
C PRO A 273 -29.11 4.55 -0.53
N ASP A 274 -30.31 4.03 -0.77
CA ASP A 274 -31.50 4.27 0.06
C ASP A 274 -31.73 3.16 1.11
N GLY A 275 -30.73 2.32 1.34
CA GLY A 275 -30.79 1.20 2.26
C GLY A 275 -30.48 1.59 3.71
N ILE A 276 -30.84 0.71 4.64
CA ILE A 276 -30.49 0.86 6.07
C ILE A 276 -29.08 0.36 6.42
N PHE A 277 -28.39 -0.28 5.47
CA PHE A 277 -27.04 -0.81 5.63
C PHE A 277 -26.00 0.15 5.06
N ALA A 278 -24.82 0.18 5.67
CA ALA A 278 -23.70 0.97 5.16
C ALA A 278 -23.21 0.44 3.79
N ASN A 279 -22.78 1.37 2.93
CA ASN A 279 -22.03 1.04 1.73
C ASN A 279 -20.54 1.33 1.97
N HIS A 280 -19.81 0.33 2.44
CA HIS A 280 -18.39 0.47 2.75
C HIS A 280 -17.54 0.72 1.50
N ARG A 281 -17.88 0.08 0.37
CA ARG A 281 -17.18 0.30 -0.91
C ARG A 281 -17.28 1.76 -1.34
N ARG A 282 -18.48 2.35 -1.25
CA ARG A 282 -18.71 3.76 -1.58
C ARG A 282 -18.07 4.73 -0.58
N ASN A 283 -18.08 4.38 0.70
CA ASN A 283 -17.42 5.18 1.74
C ASN A 283 -15.90 5.24 1.53
N LEU A 284 -15.27 4.10 1.19
CA LEU A 284 -13.86 4.05 0.83
C LEU A 284 -13.57 4.83 -0.45
N ASP A 285 -14.43 4.66 -1.46
CA ASP A 285 -14.32 5.39 -2.73
C ASP A 285 -14.38 6.91 -2.55
N GLY A 286 -15.19 7.41 -1.61
CA GLY A 286 -15.24 8.83 -1.27
C GLY A 286 -13.86 9.39 -0.93
N TYR A 287 -13.12 8.71 -0.06
CA TYR A 287 -11.75 9.10 0.31
C TYR A 287 -10.74 8.92 -0.83
N ILE A 288 -10.84 7.84 -1.61
CA ILE A 288 -9.98 7.60 -2.77
C ILE A 288 -10.16 8.69 -3.83
N SER A 289 -11.41 9.04 -4.12
CA SER A 289 -11.76 10.08 -5.08
C SER A 289 -11.28 11.46 -4.61
N GLU A 290 -11.44 11.77 -3.32
CA GLU A 290 -10.94 13.01 -2.72
C GLU A 290 -9.40 13.11 -2.82
N ALA A 291 -8.68 12.05 -2.43
CA ALA A 291 -7.22 11.99 -2.53
C ALA A 291 -6.75 12.17 -3.98
N ARG A 292 -7.41 11.49 -4.92
CA ARG A 292 -7.12 11.57 -6.36
C ARG A 292 -7.32 12.98 -6.91
N GLN A 293 -8.39 13.66 -6.52
CA GLN A 293 -8.64 15.06 -6.91
C GLN A 293 -7.53 15.99 -6.41
N LYS A 294 -7.11 15.85 -5.15
CA LYS A 294 -6.03 16.66 -4.59
C LYS A 294 -4.68 16.39 -5.25
N MET A 295 -4.41 15.15 -5.66
CA MET A 295 -3.24 14.82 -6.49
C MET A 295 -3.29 15.48 -7.87
N TYR A 296 -4.47 15.65 -8.48
CA TYR A 296 -4.60 16.43 -9.72
C TYR A 296 -4.24 17.91 -9.48
N SER A 297 -4.72 18.52 -8.39
CA SER A 297 -4.34 19.89 -8.03
C SER A 297 -2.83 20.03 -7.80
N ILE A 298 -2.19 19.06 -7.15
CA ILE A 298 -0.72 19.02 -7.01
C ILE A 298 -0.04 19.04 -8.38
N ARG A 299 -0.53 18.23 -9.33
CA ARG A 299 0.05 18.17 -10.67
C ARG A 299 -0.09 19.48 -11.43
N GLU A 300 -1.25 20.14 -11.35
CA GLU A 300 -1.47 21.45 -11.96
C GLU A 300 -0.50 22.49 -11.39
N GLU A 301 -0.34 22.51 -10.06
CA GLU A 301 0.62 23.38 -9.39
C GLU A 301 2.08 23.08 -9.75
N LEU A 302 2.43 21.82 -10.06
CA LEU A 302 3.78 21.47 -10.51
C LEU A 302 4.07 21.88 -11.97
N GLN A 303 3.03 22.03 -12.80
CA GLN A 303 3.13 22.42 -14.21
C GLN A 303 3.22 23.93 -14.43
N GLN A 304 2.60 24.71 -13.56
CA GLN A 304 2.69 26.18 -13.55
C GLN A 304 4.12 26.66 -13.23
#